data_AF-A0A1E3KDE4-F1
#
_entry.id   AF-A0A1E3KDE4-F1
#
_cell.length_a   1.000
_cell.length_b   1.000
_cell.length_c   1.000
_cell.angle_alpha   90.00
_cell.angle_beta   90.00
_cell.angle_gamma   90.00
#
_symmetry.space_group_name_H-M   'P 1'
#
loop_
_entity.id
_entity.type
_entity.pdbx_description
1 polymer ?
#
loop_
_entity_poly.entity_id
_entity_poly.type
_entity_poly.pdbx_seq_one_letter_code
_entity_poly.pdbx_strand_id
1 'polypeptide(L)'
;MEYLLHSPLSPIPTAQLMASYSFSAVSPPRTPSKHASPDTGADAQTQLDSLLESLPLQPTSASPDDLLNALDCIARESSGVQAHPSQEPLPQLEGGAGLRVIVNFIEALGQMQGDDLNEWTSFILHNFEDNARFQFVVTGSTTHLYDIPAHYLPRFFLTLPCIPHILFTDPIESSFDPPSSYERTILCSDMEWRILEKKWKGAFSAVVGRGRRMERMEVVLREGEDGPFPEAGLRVLRVAQEMESFALILRLQQEENLAPKDALARFTLPEEQEEQAPDDS
;
A
#
# COMPACT_ATOMS: atom_id res chain seq x y z
N MET A 1 18.01 26.08 43.06
CA MET A 1 19.41 25.68 42.85
C MET A 1 19.37 24.68 41.71
N GLU A 2 19.45 25.08 40.42
CA GLU A 2 20.66 25.60 39.73
C GLU A 2 21.84 24.67 40.01
N TYR A 3 22.38 23.92 39.05
CA TYR A 3 23.26 24.43 38.00
C TYR A 3 23.13 23.77 36.63
N LEU A 4 23.30 24.63 35.63
CA LEU A 4 23.49 24.39 34.21
C LEU A 4 24.99 24.18 33.85
N LEU A 5 25.21 23.43 32.76
CA LEU A 5 26.20 23.60 31.68
C LEU A 5 27.72 23.38 31.94
N HIS A 6 28.32 22.45 31.20
CA HIS A 6 29.09 22.77 29.97
C HIS A 6 29.49 21.52 29.15
N SER A 7 29.15 21.55 27.86
CA SER A 7 29.65 20.66 26.77
C SER A 7 31.13 20.92 26.43
N PRO A 8 31.78 20.15 25.52
CA PRO A 8 31.64 20.43 24.08
C PRO A 8 31.76 19.19 23.16
N LEU A 9 30.78 18.93 22.29
CA LEU A 9 31.03 18.20 21.06
C LEU A 9 30.53 19.06 19.89
N SER A 10 31.51 19.47 19.09
CA SER A 10 31.40 20.34 17.92
C SER A 10 30.53 19.73 16.81
N PRO A 11 29.94 20.57 15.93
CA PRO A 11 29.08 20.13 14.84
C PRO A 11 29.90 19.62 13.65
N ILE A 12 29.45 18.55 13.01
CA ILE A 12 29.97 18.07 11.71
C ILE A 12 28.89 18.33 10.65
N PRO A 13 29.25 18.79 9.44
CA PRO A 13 28.42 19.67 8.62
C PRO A 13 27.31 18.96 7.85
N THR A 14 26.15 19.63 7.81
CA THR A 14 24.98 19.38 6.98
C THR A 14 25.36 19.33 5.49
N ALA A 15 25.26 18.16 4.86
CA ALA A 15 25.20 18.06 3.41
C ALA A 15 23.74 18.21 2.97
N GLN A 16 23.35 19.42 2.56
CA GLN A 16 22.08 19.66 1.87
C GLN A 16 22.14 19.04 0.47
N LEU A 17 21.35 17.99 0.23
CA LEU A 17 21.05 17.52 -1.12
C LEU A 17 19.95 18.41 -1.70
N MET A 18 20.36 19.52 -2.34
CA MET A 18 19.49 20.31 -3.20
C MET A 18 19.49 19.71 -4.61
N ALA A 19 18.40 19.04 -4.98
CA ALA A 19 18.08 18.78 -6.38
C ALA A 19 17.23 19.95 -6.89
N SER A 20 17.88 20.94 -7.51
CA SER A 20 17.20 22.00 -8.26
C SER A 20 16.84 21.49 -9.65
N TYR A 21 15.55 21.32 -9.94
CA TYR A 21 15.05 21.13 -11.31
C TYR A 21 14.64 22.48 -11.90
N SER A 22 15.37 22.94 -12.92
CA SER A 22 14.96 24.02 -13.81
C SER A 22 14.36 23.40 -15.07
N PHE A 23 13.05 23.50 -15.26
CA PHE A 23 12.43 23.28 -16.57
C PHE A 23 11.93 24.61 -17.12
N SER A 24 12.63 25.11 -18.15
CA SER A 24 12.21 26.27 -18.94
C SER A 24 11.03 25.87 -19.84
N ALA A 25 9.91 26.57 -19.68
CA ALA A 25 8.76 26.47 -20.56
C ALA A 25 9.11 26.97 -21.97
N VAL A 26 8.99 26.11 -22.98
CA VAL A 26 8.95 26.51 -24.40
C VAL A 26 7.49 26.48 -24.85
N SER A 27 6.94 27.67 -25.10
CA SER A 27 5.62 27.85 -25.73
C SER A 27 5.72 27.64 -27.26
N PRO A 28 4.72 27.02 -27.92
CA PRO A 28 4.59 27.13 -29.37
C PRO A 28 3.76 28.37 -29.76
N PRO A 29 3.97 28.94 -30.97
CA PRO A 29 3.47 30.26 -31.35
C PRO A 29 2.01 30.26 -31.80
N ARG A 30 1.30 31.36 -31.53
CA ARG A 30 -0.03 31.70 -32.07
C ARG A 30 0.06 32.34 -33.46
N THR A 31 -0.95 32.07 -34.30
CA THR A 31 -1.83 33.00 -35.09
C THR A 31 -2.19 32.44 -36.48
N PRO A 32 -3.26 32.90 -37.19
CA PRO A 32 -4.54 33.49 -36.75
C PRO A 32 -5.82 32.95 -37.44
N SER A 33 -6.94 33.14 -36.74
CA SER A 33 -8.33 33.44 -37.15
C SER A 33 -8.85 33.20 -38.59
N LYS A 34 -10.02 32.53 -38.69
CA LYS A 34 -11.15 32.98 -39.53
C LYS A 34 -12.49 32.75 -38.83
N HIS A 35 -13.29 33.81 -38.78
CA HIS A 35 -14.62 33.94 -38.21
C HIS A 35 -15.65 32.94 -38.75
N ALA A 36 -16.55 32.47 -37.86
CA ALA A 36 -17.99 32.67 -37.98
C ALA A 36 -18.68 32.30 -36.65
N SER A 37 -19.36 33.26 -36.02
CA SER A 37 -20.50 32.97 -35.12
C SER A 37 -21.78 33.03 -35.98
N PRO A 38 -22.81 32.27 -35.63
CA PRO A 38 -23.88 32.91 -34.86
C PRO A 38 -24.40 32.06 -33.69
N ASP A 39 -25.13 32.75 -32.82
CA ASP A 39 -25.91 32.28 -31.67
C ASP A 39 -26.64 30.96 -31.89
N THR A 40 -26.60 30.07 -30.89
CA THR A 40 -27.79 29.68 -30.11
C THR A 40 -27.35 28.94 -28.85
N GLY A 41 -27.84 29.39 -27.69
CA GLY A 41 -27.71 28.67 -26.43
C GLY A 41 -28.56 27.41 -26.40
N ALA A 42 -28.21 26.52 -25.46
CA ALA A 42 -28.76 25.19 -25.20
C ALA A 42 -28.19 24.08 -26.10
N ASP A 43 -27.00 23.56 -25.77
CA ASP A 43 -26.60 22.19 -26.18
C ASP A 43 -25.33 21.63 -25.48
N ALA A 44 -24.99 22.10 -24.27
CA ALA A 44 -23.89 21.50 -23.49
C ALA A 44 -24.37 20.41 -22.51
N GLN A 45 -25.65 20.39 -22.14
CA GLN A 45 -26.23 19.37 -21.26
C GLN A 45 -26.61 18.10 -22.05
N THR A 46 -27.13 18.27 -23.26
CA THR A 46 -27.60 17.19 -24.15
C THR A 46 -26.45 16.31 -24.68
N GLN A 47 -25.23 16.87 -24.80
CA GLN A 47 -24.05 16.11 -25.23
C GLN A 47 -23.42 15.27 -24.11
N LEU A 48 -23.61 15.64 -22.84
CA LEU A 48 -23.15 14.85 -21.68
C LEU A 48 -24.05 13.64 -21.44
N ASP A 49 -25.36 13.77 -21.66
CA ASP A 49 -26.30 12.65 -21.55
C ASP A 49 -26.11 11.61 -22.68
N SER A 50 -25.80 12.02 -23.92
CA SER A 50 -25.46 11.07 -25.01
C SER A 50 -24.09 10.39 -24.86
N LEU A 51 -23.17 10.95 -24.09
CA LEU A 51 -21.89 10.29 -23.76
C LEU A 51 -22.02 9.28 -22.61
N LEU A 52 -23.01 9.45 -21.72
CA LEU A 52 -23.34 8.49 -20.67
C LEU A 52 -24.12 7.27 -21.21
N GLU A 53 -24.86 7.42 -22.31
CA GLU A 53 -25.58 6.32 -22.97
C GLU A 53 -24.71 5.43 -23.88
N SER A 54 -23.45 5.81 -24.14
CA SER A 54 -22.54 5.05 -25.01
C SER A 54 -21.41 4.32 -24.26
N LEU A 55 -21.45 4.32 -22.92
CA LEU A 55 -20.65 3.40 -22.12
C LEU A 55 -21.26 1.99 -22.21
N PRO A 56 -20.49 0.95 -22.58
CA PRO A 56 -20.99 -0.41 -22.50
C PRO A 56 -21.26 -0.75 -21.03
N LEU A 57 -22.52 -0.73 -20.62
CA LEU A 57 -23.05 -1.40 -19.43
C LEU A 57 -23.03 -2.92 -19.68
N GLN A 58 -21.85 -3.49 -19.89
CA GLN A 58 -21.67 -4.91 -19.72
C GLN A 58 -20.92 -5.14 -18.40
N PRO A 59 -21.50 -5.90 -17.45
CA PRO A 59 -20.68 -6.46 -16.40
C PRO A 59 -19.63 -7.31 -17.10
N THR A 60 -18.35 -6.97 -16.96
CA THR A 60 -17.28 -7.91 -17.32
C THR A 60 -17.51 -9.14 -16.48
N SER A 61 -18.08 -10.16 -17.10
CA SER A 61 -18.32 -11.48 -16.54
C SER A 61 -16.98 -12.18 -16.36
N ALA A 62 -16.17 -11.72 -15.41
CA ALA A 62 -15.24 -12.63 -14.79
C ALA A 62 -16.09 -13.60 -13.97
N SER A 63 -16.12 -14.86 -14.40
CA SER A 63 -16.72 -15.91 -13.60
C SER A 63 -16.05 -15.89 -12.21
N PRO A 64 -16.76 -16.23 -11.12
CA PRO A 64 -16.10 -16.56 -9.85
C PRO A 64 -14.93 -17.54 -10.05
N ASP A 65 -15.05 -18.44 -11.04
CA ASP A 65 -14.01 -19.38 -11.45
C ASP A 65 -12.77 -18.70 -12.04
N ASP A 66 -12.89 -17.55 -12.70
CA ASP A 66 -11.77 -16.80 -13.27
C ASP A 66 -10.95 -16.07 -12.19
N LEU A 67 -11.64 -15.56 -11.16
CA LEU A 67 -10.99 -14.96 -9.98
C LEU A 67 -10.31 -16.03 -9.11
N LEU A 68 -10.93 -17.20 -8.98
CA LEU A 68 -10.35 -18.34 -8.27
C LEU A 68 -9.15 -18.94 -9.03
N ASN A 69 -9.21 -19.03 -10.37
CA ASN A 69 -8.05 -19.44 -11.17
C ASN A 69 -6.89 -18.43 -11.06
N ALA A 70 -7.16 -17.13 -10.96
CA ALA A 70 -6.11 -16.14 -10.72
C ALA A 70 -5.44 -16.34 -9.34
N LEU A 71 -6.21 -16.67 -8.31
CA LEU A 71 -5.70 -16.97 -6.97
C LEU A 71 -4.97 -18.32 -6.90
N ASP A 72 -5.47 -19.35 -7.60
CA ASP A 72 -4.87 -20.69 -7.65
C ASP A 72 -3.57 -20.71 -8.48
N CYS A 73 -3.46 -19.86 -9.52
CA CYS A 73 -2.21 -19.62 -10.23
C CYS A 73 -1.14 -19.02 -9.32
N ILE A 74 -1.50 -18.08 -8.43
CA ILE A 74 -0.59 -17.50 -7.44
C ILE A 74 -0.20 -18.55 -6.39
N ALA A 75 -1.11 -19.44 -6.00
CA ALA A 75 -0.84 -20.50 -5.02
C ALA A 75 0.00 -21.68 -5.58
N ARG A 76 -0.17 -22.01 -6.87
CA ARG A 76 0.52 -23.15 -7.51
C ARG A 76 1.96 -22.84 -7.91
N GLU A 77 2.30 -21.58 -8.19
CA GLU A 77 3.71 -21.18 -8.34
C GLU A 77 4.50 -21.33 -7.03
N SER A 78 3.82 -21.44 -5.88
CA SER A 78 4.42 -21.65 -4.55
C SER A 78 4.66 -23.13 -4.16
N SER A 79 4.19 -24.12 -4.92
CA SER A 79 4.17 -25.52 -4.45
C SER A 79 5.25 -26.44 -5.08
N GLY A 80 6.28 -25.86 -5.69
CA GLY A 80 7.27 -26.61 -6.47
C GLY A 80 8.67 -26.71 -5.86
N VAL A 81 8.86 -27.10 -4.59
CA VAL A 81 10.21 -27.43 -4.08
C VAL A 81 10.21 -28.64 -3.14
N GLN A 82 10.88 -29.71 -3.58
CA GLN A 82 11.19 -30.93 -2.82
C GLN A 82 12.14 -30.66 -1.63
N ALA A 83 12.07 -31.53 -0.62
CA ALA A 83 12.84 -31.47 0.63
C ALA A 83 14.37 -31.69 0.49
N HIS A 84 15.14 -30.78 1.13
CA HIS A 84 16.47 -30.80 1.80
C HIS A 84 17.62 -31.73 1.33
N PRO A 85 18.89 -31.23 1.31
CA PRO A 85 19.67 -31.07 2.56
C PRO A 85 20.66 -29.87 2.64
N SER A 86 21.15 -29.61 3.87
CA SER A 86 22.22 -28.69 4.27
C SER A 86 21.80 -27.22 4.49
N GLN A 87 21.53 -26.86 5.75
CA GLN A 87 21.50 -25.47 6.21
C GLN A 87 22.92 -24.89 6.10
N GLU A 88 23.22 -24.25 4.98
CA GLU A 88 24.23 -23.21 4.94
C GLU A 88 23.75 -22.01 5.78
N PRO A 89 24.64 -21.29 6.50
CA PRO A 89 24.26 -20.09 7.23
C PRO A 89 23.66 -19.10 6.24
N LEU A 90 22.36 -18.83 6.40
CA LEU A 90 21.64 -17.95 5.49
C LEU A 90 22.22 -16.53 5.57
N PRO A 91 22.43 -15.84 4.42
CA PRO A 91 23.07 -14.55 4.41
C PRO A 91 22.26 -13.55 5.25
N GLN A 92 22.89 -13.03 6.29
CA GLN A 92 22.34 -11.96 7.12
C GLN A 92 22.22 -10.68 6.29
N LEU A 93 21.18 -9.88 6.54
CA LEU A 93 21.09 -8.54 5.96
C LEU A 93 22.20 -7.67 6.55
N GLU A 94 23.10 -7.18 5.70
CA GLU A 94 24.12 -6.20 6.07
C GLU A 94 23.48 -4.91 6.63
N GLY A 95 24.21 -4.17 7.47
CA GLY A 95 23.76 -2.85 7.94
C GLY A 95 23.46 -1.91 6.76
N GLY A 96 22.33 -1.21 6.81
CA GLY A 96 21.87 -0.34 5.74
C GLY A 96 21.08 -1.06 4.63
N ALA A 97 20.97 -2.40 4.68
CA ALA A 97 20.21 -3.13 3.67
C ALA A 97 18.71 -2.86 3.75
N GLY A 98 18.15 -2.67 4.95
CA GLY A 98 16.75 -2.27 5.11
C GLY A 98 16.48 -0.90 4.51
N LEU A 99 17.35 0.09 4.77
CA LEU A 99 17.22 1.43 4.18
C LEU A 99 17.29 1.40 2.65
N ARG A 100 18.15 0.56 2.06
CA ARG A 100 18.22 0.42 0.59
C ARG A 100 16.91 -0.09 -0.01
N VAL A 101 16.22 -1.01 0.65
CA VAL A 101 14.90 -1.49 0.19
C VAL A 101 13.90 -0.34 0.18
N ILE A 102 13.87 0.49 1.23
CA ILE A 102 12.97 1.64 1.29
C ILE A 102 13.32 2.70 0.24
N VAL A 103 14.60 3.00 0.01
CA VAL A 103 15.03 3.93 -1.05
C VAL A 103 14.57 3.43 -2.42
N ASN A 104 14.82 2.16 -2.74
CA ASN A 104 14.41 1.56 -4.00
C ASN A 104 12.89 1.59 -4.18
N PHE A 105 12.12 1.34 -3.11
CA PHE A 105 10.66 1.43 -3.14
C PHE A 105 10.18 2.85 -3.51
N ILE A 106 10.77 3.89 -2.90
CA ILE A 106 10.41 5.28 -3.17
C ILE A 106 10.82 5.71 -4.58
N GLU A 107 12.02 5.30 -5.02
CA GLU A 107 12.49 5.56 -6.37
C GLU A 107 11.57 4.89 -7.41
N ALA A 108 11.22 3.62 -7.20
CA ALA A 108 10.31 2.89 -8.07
C ALA A 108 8.91 3.51 -8.09
N LEU A 109 8.38 3.94 -6.93
CA LEU A 109 7.11 4.65 -6.83
C LEU A 109 7.12 5.93 -7.68
N GLY A 110 8.23 6.67 -7.66
CA GLY A 110 8.41 7.89 -8.46
C GLY A 110 8.53 7.68 -9.98
N GLN A 111 8.74 6.44 -10.44
CA GLN A 111 8.80 6.10 -11.88
C GLN A 111 7.48 5.54 -12.44
N MET A 112 6.48 5.34 -11.58
CA MET A 112 5.17 4.81 -12.00
C MET A 112 4.47 5.77 -12.98
N GLN A 113 3.62 5.22 -13.86
CA GLN A 113 2.66 6.02 -14.64
C GLN A 113 1.32 6.13 -13.91
N GLY A 114 0.94 5.06 -13.20
CA GLY A 114 -0.08 5.07 -12.17
C GLY A 114 -1.52 4.89 -12.68
N ASP A 115 -1.69 4.53 -13.95
CA ASP A 115 -2.97 4.42 -14.64
C ASP A 115 -3.48 2.97 -14.82
N ASP A 116 -2.61 1.95 -14.71
CA ASP A 116 -2.98 0.55 -14.90
C ASP A 116 -2.91 -0.31 -13.62
N LEU A 117 -3.89 -1.20 -13.45
CA LEU A 117 -3.94 -2.13 -12.33
C LEU A 117 -2.79 -3.15 -12.37
N ASN A 118 -2.37 -3.60 -13.56
CA ASN A 118 -1.28 -4.60 -13.65
C ASN A 118 0.06 -3.96 -13.32
N GLU A 119 0.27 -2.69 -13.68
CA GLU A 119 1.43 -1.90 -13.26
C GLU A 119 1.52 -1.86 -11.73
N TRP A 120 0.44 -1.42 -11.06
CA TRP A 120 0.39 -1.38 -9.61
C TRP A 120 0.53 -2.76 -8.96
N THR A 121 -0.07 -3.80 -9.54
CA THR A 121 0.06 -5.17 -9.03
C THR A 121 1.51 -5.64 -9.09
N SER A 122 2.19 -5.43 -10.22
CA SER A 122 3.60 -5.77 -10.39
C SER A 122 4.49 -4.99 -9.42
N PHE A 123 4.18 -3.70 -9.21
CA PHE A 123 4.88 -2.87 -8.22
C PHE A 123 4.76 -3.45 -6.80
N ILE A 124 3.56 -3.88 -6.39
CA ILE A 124 3.36 -4.49 -5.07
C ILE A 124 4.09 -5.83 -4.96
N LEU A 125 3.96 -6.72 -5.95
CA LEU A 125 4.65 -8.02 -5.95
C LEU A 125 6.18 -7.89 -5.88
N HIS A 126 6.74 -6.83 -6.48
CA HIS A 126 8.17 -6.58 -6.45
C HIS A 126 8.67 -6.08 -5.08
N ASN A 127 7.85 -5.30 -4.37
CA ASN A 127 8.28 -4.58 -3.17
C ASN A 127 7.80 -5.22 -1.85
N PHE A 128 6.80 -6.08 -1.89
CA PHE A 128 6.19 -6.71 -0.72
C PHE A 128 6.32 -8.24 -0.79
N GLU A 129 6.43 -8.87 0.37
CA GLU A 129 6.28 -10.33 0.50
C GLU A 129 4.82 -10.75 0.30
N ASP A 130 4.58 -12.03 -0.03
CA ASP A 130 3.27 -12.53 -0.46
C ASP A 130 2.18 -12.38 0.63
N ASN A 131 2.58 -12.52 1.91
CA ASN A 131 1.72 -12.36 3.08
C ASN A 131 1.90 -11.01 3.78
N ALA A 132 2.48 -10.02 3.09
CA ALA A 132 2.80 -8.75 3.70
C ALA A 132 1.55 -7.98 4.15
N ARG A 133 1.71 -7.19 5.22
CA ARG A 133 0.65 -6.36 5.80
C ARG A 133 0.91 -4.88 5.57
N PHE A 134 -0.16 -4.15 5.28
CA PHE A 134 -0.17 -2.70 5.21
C PHE A 134 -1.10 -2.13 6.28
N GLN A 135 -0.54 -1.32 7.17
CA GLN A 135 -1.27 -0.61 8.20
C GLN A 135 -1.28 0.88 7.89
N PHE A 136 -2.48 1.46 7.86
CA PHE A 136 -2.67 2.88 7.59
C PHE A 136 -3.50 3.51 8.69
N VAL A 137 -2.94 4.52 9.34
CA VAL A 137 -3.61 5.29 10.37
C VAL A 137 -3.67 6.74 9.92
N VAL A 138 -4.87 7.32 9.92
CA VAL A 138 -5.04 8.77 9.74
C VAL A 138 -5.76 9.34 10.96
N THR A 139 -5.16 10.37 11.54
CA THR A 139 -5.64 11.00 12.78
C THR A 139 -6.06 12.44 12.50
N GLY A 140 -7.30 12.79 12.81
CA GLY A 140 -7.84 14.13 12.62
C GLY A 140 -9.01 14.39 13.56
N SER A 141 -10.17 14.78 13.01
CA SER A 141 -11.41 14.84 13.79
C SER A 141 -11.86 13.47 14.30
N THR A 142 -11.58 12.43 13.51
CA THR A 142 -11.72 11.03 13.85
C THR A 142 -10.39 10.31 13.56
N THR A 143 -10.16 9.20 14.26
CA THR A 143 -9.05 8.31 13.96
C THR A 143 -9.57 7.16 13.12
N HIS A 144 -8.99 6.95 11.95
CA HIS A 144 -9.22 5.77 11.14
C HIS A 144 -7.97 4.90 11.16
N LEU A 145 -8.15 3.62 11.42
CA LEU A 145 -7.11 2.61 11.42
C LEU A 145 -7.53 1.50 10.46
N TYR A 146 -6.65 1.19 9.52
CA TYR A 146 -6.80 0.10 8.58
C TYR A 146 -5.60 -0.82 8.68
N ASP A 147 -5.84 -2.12 8.68
CA ASP A 147 -4.80 -3.16 8.60
C ASP A 147 -5.28 -4.17 7.57
N ILE A 148 -4.59 -4.25 6.43
CA ILE A 148 -4.99 -5.06 5.28
C ILE A 148 -3.79 -5.82 4.67
N PRO A 149 -4.04 -6.92 3.95
CA PRO A 149 -3.02 -7.54 3.10
C PRO A 149 -2.51 -6.57 2.02
N ALA A 150 -1.20 -6.59 1.75
CA ALA A 150 -0.57 -5.71 0.77
C ALA A 150 -1.11 -5.92 -0.66
N HIS A 151 -1.62 -7.10 -1.00
CA HIS A 151 -2.19 -7.37 -2.33
C HIS A 151 -3.45 -6.53 -2.66
N TYR A 152 -4.06 -5.86 -1.69
CA TYR A 152 -5.16 -4.91 -1.93
C TYR A 152 -4.68 -3.49 -2.27
N LEU A 153 -3.40 -3.17 -2.03
CA LEU A 153 -2.81 -1.85 -2.29
C LEU A 153 -2.94 -1.33 -3.73
N PRO A 154 -2.92 -2.16 -4.80
CA PRO A 154 -3.07 -1.65 -6.16
C PRO A 154 -4.35 -0.84 -6.34
N ARG A 155 -5.47 -1.32 -5.77
CA ARG A 155 -6.76 -0.60 -5.82
C ARG A 155 -6.73 0.66 -4.97
N PHE A 156 -6.04 0.65 -3.84
CA PHE A 156 -5.88 1.86 -3.02
C PHE A 156 -5.14 2.95 -3.81
N PHE A 157 -4.00 2.64 -4.42
CA PHE A 157 -3.22 3.60 -5.20
C PHE A 157 -3.99 4.15 -6.41
N LEU A 158 -4.74 3.31 -7.12
CA LEU A 158 -5.60 3.73 -8.24
C LEU A 158 -6.71 4.73 -7.86
N THR A 159 -7.12 4.78 -6.59
CA THR A 159 -8.12 5.77 -6.14
C THR A 159 -7.52 7.12 -5.76
N LEU A 160 -6.19 7.22 -5.67
CA LEU A 160 -5.53 8.50 -5.42
C LEU A 160 -5.56 9.32 -6.72
N PRO A 161 -5.69 10.67 -6.62
CA PRO A 161 -5.79 11.52 -7.81
C PRO A 161 -4.48 11.64 -8.60
N CYS A 162 -3.35 11.22 -8.01
CA CYS A 162 -2.06 11.10 -8.67
C CYS A 162 -1.19 10.11 -7.88
N ILE A 163 -0.05 9.72 -8.46
CA ILE A 163 0.99 8.97 -7.74
C ILE A 163 1.43 9.79 -6.51
N PRO A 164 1.41 9.18 -5.31
CA PRO A 164 1.83 9.88 -4.12
C PRO A 164 3.35 10.07 -4.10
N HIS A 165 3.79 11.20 -3.54
CA HIS A 165 5.20 11.46 -3.29
C HIS A 165 5.47 11.39 -1.79
N ILE A 166 6.35 10.48 -1.37
CA ILE A 166 6.66 10.22 0.03
C ILE A 166 8.08 10.71 0.33
N LEU A 167 8.22 11.50 1.38
CA LEU A 167 9.49 12.03 1.86
C LEU A 167 9.78 11.50 3.27
N PHE A 168 11.00 11.02 3.48
CA PHE A 168 11.49 10.59 4.78
C PHE A 168 12.58 11.54 5.26
N THR A 169 12.44 12.03 6.50
CA THR A 169 13.49 12.80 7.18
C THR A 169 14.20 11.86 8.15
N ASP A 170 15.51 11.67 7.94
CA ASP A 170 16.40 10.88 8.81
C ASP A 170 15.84 9.48 9.20
N PRO A 171 15.50 8.61 8.23
CA PRO A 171 15.06 7.25 8.54
C PRO A 171 16.18 6.47 9.24
N ILE A 172 15.82 5.73 10.29
CA ILE A 172 16.73 4.91 11.08
C ILE A 172 16.44 3.43 10.85
N GLU A 173 17.50 2.61 10.79
CA GLU A 173 17.40 1.16 10.75
C GLU A 173 17.77 0.57 12.11
N SER A 174 16.98 -0.39 12.59
CA SER A 174 17.22 -1.08 13.84
C SER A 174 18.56 -1.84 13.80
N SER A 175 19.46 -1.52 14.72
CA SER A 175 20.64 -2.33 15.02
C SER A 175 20.24 -3.46 15.97
N PHE A 176 19.78 -4.60 15.45
CA PHE A 176 19.61 -5.78 16.30
C PHE A 176 20.97 -6.41 16.61
N ASP A 177 21.24 -6.56 17.90
CA ASP A 177 22.32 -7.37 18.47
C ASP A 177 21.64 -8.21 19.57
N PRO A 178 21.57 -9.55 19.46
CA PRO A 178 22.30 -10.43 18.54
C PRO A 178 21.67 -10.55 17.14
N PRO A 179 22.43 -11.01 16.13
CA PRO A 179 22.05 -11.05 14.70
C PRO A 179 21.06 -12.19 14.34
N SER A 180 20.16 -12.55 15.26
CA SER A 180 19.23 -13.66 15.09
C SER A 180 17.97 -13.31 14.30
N SER A 181 17.64 -12.02 14.13
CA SER A 181 16.53 -11.61 13.27
C SER A 181 17.04 -11.41 11.84
N TYR A 182 16.52 -12.21 10.91
CA TYR A 182 16.65 -11.97 9.48
C TYR A 182 15.81 -10.77 9.00
N GLU A 183 15.19 -10.06 9.94
CA GLU A 183 14.34 -8.92 9.71
C GLU A 183 15.05 -7.64 10.14
N ARG A 184 14.84 -6.58 9.36
CA ARG A 184 15.30 -5.23 9.66
C ARG A 184 14.09 -4.32 9.80
N THR A 185 14.02 -3.60 10.91
CA THR A 185 12.99 -2.58 11.12
C THR A 185 13.53 -1.22 10.70
N ILE A 186 12.78 -0.51 9.87
CA ILE A 186 13.06 0.87 9.47
C ILE A 186 12.01 1.74 10.15
N LEU A 187 12.45 2.80 10.84
CA LEU A 187 11.59 3.77 11.49
C LEU A 187 11.90 5.16 10.94
N CYS A 188 10.86 5.95 10.66
CA CYS A 188 11.01 7.35 10.34
C CYS A 188 9.90 8.13 11.06
N SER A 189 10.29 8.88 12.09
CA SER A 189 9.33 9.62 12.92
C SER A 189 8.81 10.91 12.27
N ASP A 190 9.47 11.36 11.21
CA ASP A 190 9.10 12.56 10.45
C ASP A 190 9.07 12.23 8.94
N MET A 191 7.89 11.79 8.50
CA MET A 191 7.60 11.58 7.08
C MET A 191 6.61 12.63 6.57
N GLU A 192 6.65 12.89 5.27
CA GLU A 192 5.63 13.68 4.58
C GLU A 192 5.07 12.90 3.39
N TRP A 193 3.75 12.73 3.36
CA TRP A 193 3.00 12.14 2.26
C TRP A 193 2.35 13.26 1.45
N ARG A 194 2.63 13.34 0.15
CA ARG A 194 2.10 14.38 -0.74
C ARG A 194 1.23 13.78 -1.83
N ILE A 195 0.09 14.41 -2.06
CA ILE A 195 -0.79 14.12 -3.20
C ILE A 195 -1.22 15.47 -3.78
N LEU A 196 -0.86 15.72 -5.04
CA LEU A 196 -1.01 17.04 -5.67
C LEU A 196 -0.34 18.12 -4.81
N GLU A 197 -1.08 19.18 -4.45
CA GLU A 197 -0.60 20.28 -3.60
C GLU A 197 -0.77 20.01 -2.10
N LYS A 198 -1.43 18.91 -1.72
CA LYS A 198 -1.73 18.59 -0.32
C LYS A 198 -0.63 17.75 0.30
N LYS A 199 -0.30 18.06 1.56
CA LYS A 199 0.67 17.31 2.37
C LYS A 199 0.07 16.83 3.69
N TRP A 200 0.49 15.64 4.09
CA TRP A 200 0.20 15.07 5.41
C TRP A 200 1.50 14.66 6.07
N LYS A 201 1.71 15.13 7.30
CA LYS A 201 2.89 14.78 8.10
C LYS A 201 2.59 13.59 8.98
N GLY A 202 3.59 12.76 9.23
CA GLY A 202 3.36 11.49 9.88
C GLY A 202 4.62 10.78 10.35
N ALA A 203 4.45 9.49 10.63
CA ALA A 203 5.52 8.55 10.89
C ALA A 203 5.34 7.30 10.04
N PHE A 204 6.47 6.70 9.69
CA PHE A 204 6.58 5.48 8.89
C PHE A 204 7.33 4.42 9.69
N SER A 205 6.88 3.18 9.57
CA SER A 205 7.60 2.00 10.03
C SER A 205 7.50 0.93 8.96
N ALA A 206 8.59 0.19 8.75
CA ALA A 206 8.56 -0.98 7.89
C ALA A 206 9.41 -2.11 8.47
N VAL A 207 8.97 -3.34 8.22
CA VAL A 207 9.76 -4.55 8.49
C VAL A 207 10.15 -5.12 7.13
N VAL A 208 11.46 -5.21 6.91
CA VAL A 208 12.04 -5.80 5.71
C VAL A 208 12.52 -7.21 6.04
N GLY A 209 11.95 -8.16 5.31
CA GLY A 209 12.20 -9.58 5.48
C GLY A 209 13.45 -10.08 4.79
N ARG A 210 13.68 -11.38 4.90
CA ARG A 210 14.82 -12.09 4.30
C ARG A 210 14.86 -11.96 2.77
N GLY A 211 13.70 -11.89 2.11
CA GLY A 211 13.60 -11.72 0.67
C GLY A 211 13.99 -10.32 0.18
N ARG A 212 14.40 -9.41 1.08
CA ARG A 212 14.64 -7.99 0.79
C ARG A 212 13.40 -7.28 0.24
N ARG A 213 12.22 -7.78 0.57
CA ARG A 213 10.92 -7.13 0.36
C ARG A 213 10.30 -6.79 1.72
N MET A 214 9.30 -5.92 1.71
CA MET A 214 8.60 -5.52 2.91
C MET A 214 7.61 -6.60 3.35
N GLU A 215 7.72 -7.03 4.60
CA GLU A 215 6.75 -7.90 5.27
C GLU A 215 5.64 -7.09 5.95
N ARG A 216 5.99 -5.89 6.43
CA ARG A 216 5.03 -4.95 7.00
C ARG A 216 5.39 -3.53 6.62
N MET A 217 4.39 -2.73 6.29
CA MET A 217 4.49 -1.28 6.13
C MET A 217 3.40 -0.63 6.96
N GLU A 218 3.79 0.29 7.83
CA GLU A 218 2.90 1.10 8.66
C GLU A 218 3.11 2.58 8.34
N VAL A 219 2.00 3.27 8.10
CA VAL A 219 1.96 4.69 7.80
C VAL A 219 0.97 5.35 8.74
N VAL A 220 1.44 6.30 9.54
CA VAL A 220 0.61 7.07 10.48
C VAL A 220 0.64 8.53 10.05
N LEU A 221 -0.48 9.04 9.53
CA LEU A 221 -0.62 10.42 9.09
C LEU A 221 -1.48 11.23 10.09
N ARG A 222 -1.15 12.50 10.21
CA ARG A 222 -1.98 13.50 10.87
C ARG A 222 -2.67 14.34 9.80
N GLU A 223 -3.97 14.55 9.94
CA GLU A 223 -4.69 15.56 9.17
C GLU A 223 -4.05 16.91 9.45
N GLY A 224 -3.52 17.52 8.38
CA GLY A 224 -2.86 18.81 8.43
C GLY A 224 -3.78 19.94 7.97
N GLU A 225 -3.19 21.11 7.79
CA GLU A 225 -3.87 22.31 7.28
C GLU A 225 -4.45 22.10 5.86
N ASP A 226 -3.91 21.15 5.09
CA ASP A 226 -4.33 20.85 3.71
C ASP A 226 -5.62 20.00 3.64
N GLY A 227 -6.21 19.68 4.79
CA GLY A 227 -7.51 19.02 4.94
C GLY A 227 -7.42 17.49 5.04
N PRO A 228 -8.59 16.82 4.96
CA PRO A 228 -8.68 15.38 5.16
C PRO A 228 -8.00 14.60 4.02
N PHE A 229 -7.57 13.39 4.35
CA PHE A 229 -7.02 12.45 3.37
C PHE A 229 -8.11 12.05 2.34
N PRO A 230 -7.76 11.74 1.06
CA PRO A 230 -8.74 11.37 0.05
C PRO A 230 -9.68 10.22 0.48
N GLU A 231 -10.97 10.56 0.65
CA GLU A 231 -12.00 9.62 1.11
C GLU A 231 -12.17 8.39 0.20
N ALA A 232 -11.92 8.53 -1.10
CA ALA A 232 -11.97 7.40 -2.04
C ALA A 232 -11.00 6.28 -1.64
N GLY A 233 -9.77 6.63 -1.25
CA GLY A 233 -8.78 5.68 -0.77
C GLY A 233 -9.18 5.06 0.57
N LEU A 234 -9.70 5.87 1.50
CA LEU A 234 -10.17 5.39 2.82
C LEU A 234 -11.32 4.38 2.69
N ARG A 235 -12.22 4.55 1.72
CA ARG A 235 -13.28 3.59 1.41
C ARG A 235 -12.73 2.27 0.89
N VAL A 236 -11.73 2.30 0.01
CA VAL A 236 -11.09 1.07 -0.49
C VAL A 236 -10.40 0.32 0.64
N LEU A 237 -9.69 1.01 1.53
CA LEU A 237 -9.07 0.38 2.70
C LEU A 237 -10.11 -0.27 3.62
N ARG A 238 -11.25 0.38 3.83
CA ARG A 238 -12.37 -0.19 4.61
C ARG A 238 -12.89 -1.49 3.99
N VAL A 239 -13.18 -1.45 2.68
CA VAL A 239 -13.66 -2.62 1.95
C VAL A 239 -12.62 -3.73 1.95
N ALA A 240 -11.33 -3.42 1.75
CA ALA A 240 -10.25 -4.41 1.78
C ALA A 240 -10.15 -5.13 3.13
N GLN A 241 -10.31 -4.40 4.24
CA GLN A 241 -10.31 -4.98 5.58
C GLN A 241 -11.52 -5.90 5.81
N GLU A 242 -12.71 -5.52 5.35
CA GLU A 242 -13.90 -6.39 5.42
C GLU A 242 -13.76 -7.62 4.51
N MET A 243 -13.17 -7.44 3.32
CA MET A 243 -13.00 -8.50 2.33
C MET A 243 -12.06 -9.61 2.79
N GLU A 244 -11.11 -9.34 3.69
CA GLU A 244 -10.25 -10.38 4.25
C GLU A 244 -11.06 -11.44 5.01
N SER A 245 -12.02 -11.02 5.84
CA SER A 245 -12.92 -11.95 6.55
C SER A 245 -13.81 -12.72 5.56
N PHE A 246 -14.32 -12.05 4.51
CA PHE A 246 -15.11 -12.71 3.48
C PHE A 246 -14.30 -13.70 2.64
N ALA A 247 -13.04 -13.42 2.35
CA ALA A 247 -12.17 -14.33 1.61
C ALA A 247 -11.95 -15.65 2.36
N LEU A 248 -11.82 -15.60 3.69
CA LEU A 248 -11.75 -16.81 4.52
C LEU A 248 -13.05 -17.62 4.43
N ILE A 249 -14.21 -16.96 4.43
CA ILE A 249 -15.51 -17.63 4.28
C ILE A 249 -15.64 -18.27 2.90
N LEU A 250 -15.25 -17.58 1.83
CA LEU A 250 -15.27 -18.12 0.47
C LEU A 250 -14.32 -19.31 0.31
N ARG A 251 -13.15 -19.24 0.94
CA ARG A 251 -12.20 -20.35 0.97
C ARG A 251 -12.77 -21.56 1.68
N LEU A 252 -13.36 -21.38 2.87
CA LEU A 252 -14.06 -22.44 3.60
C LEU A 252 -15.20 -23.04 2.75
N GLN A 253 -15.98 -22.19 2.08
CA GLN A 253 -17.05 -22.60 1.19
C GLN A 253 -16.52 -23.51 0.06
N GLN A 254 -15.37 -23.17 -0.52
CA GLN A 254 -14.76 -23.92 -1.61
C GLN A 254 -14.08 -25.21 -1.14
N GLU A 255 -13.31 -25.16 -0.06
CA GLU A 255 -12.58 -26.31 0.50
C GLU A 255 -13.55 -27.38 1.03
N GLU A 256 -14.65 -26.95 1.65
CA GLU A 256 -15.64 -27.86 2.25
C GLU A 256 -16.91 -28.06 1.41
N ASN A 257 -17.00 -27.41 0.24
CA ASN A 257 -18.17 -27.43 -0.64
C ASN A 257 -19.49 -27.08 0.09
N LEU A 258 -19.45 -26.06 0.96
CA LEU A 258 -20.58 -25.61 1.76
C LEU A 258 -21.46 -24.62 0.99
N ALA A 259 -22.71 -24.44 1.43
CA ALA A 259 -23.49 -23.28 1.01
C ALA A 259 -22.95 -22.00 1.71
N PRO A 260 -23.05 -20.80 1.09
CA PRO A 260 -22.52 -19.57 1.67
C PRO A 260 -23.01 -19.25 3.09
N LYS A 261 -24.28 -19.60 3.38
CA LYS A 261 -24.88 -19.41 4.72
C LYS A 261 -24.29 -20.34 5.77
N ASP A 262 -23.95 -21.58 5.39
CA ASP A 262 -23.39 -22.58 6.28
C ASP A 262 -21.91 -22.28 6.58
N ALA A 263 -21.17 -21.80 5.57
CA ALA A 263 -19.80 -21.31 5.73
C ALA A 263 -19.74 -20.09 6.68
N LEU A 264 -20.65 -19.12 6.50
CA LEU A 264 -20.77 -17.98 7.42
C LEU A 264 -21.16 -18.40 8.84
N ALA A 265 -22.09 -19.35 8.98
CA ALA A 265 -22.50 -19.87 10.29
C ALA A 265 -21.32 -20.54 11.01
N ARG A 266 -20.48 -21.32 10.32
CA ARG A 266 -19.27 -21.90 10.91
C ARG A 266 -18.24 -20.86 11.30
N PHE A 267 -18.02 -19.85 10.45
CA PHE A 267 -17.04 -18.79 10.74
C PHE A 267 -17.43 -17.92 11.94
N THR A 268 -18.72 -17.87 12.29
CA THR A 268 -19.24 -17.08 13.41
C THR A 268 -19.45 -17.87 14.70
N LEU A 269 -19.32 -19.20 14.65
CA LEU A 269 -19.32 -20.03 15.85
C LEU A 269 -17.95 -19.90 16.54
N PRO A 270 -17.89 -19.59 17.85
CA PRO A 270 -16.65 -19.73 18.60
C PRO A 270 -16.16 -21.16 18.46
N GLU A 271 -14.84 -21.37 18.37
CA GLU A 271 -14.21 -22.68 18.50
C GLU A 271 -14.43 -23.22 19.93
N GLU A 272 -15.67 -23.57 20.27
CA GLU A 272 -15.98 -24.37 21.45
C GLU A 272 -16.18 -25.81 20.98
N GLN A 273 -15.09 -26.59 21.02
CA GLN A 273 -15.01 -27.97 21.54
C GLN A 273 -13.81 -28.74 20.95
N GLU A 274 -12.60 -28.40 21.37
CA GLU A 274 -11.50 -29.36 21.55
C GLU A 274 -10.99 -29.29 23.01
N GLU A 275 -11.92 -29.25 23.96
CA GLU A 275 -11.63 -29.57 25.36
C GLU A 275 -12.73 -30.48 25.89
N GLN A 276 -12.65 -31.76 25.50
CA GLN A 276 -13.18 -32.85 26.31
C GLN A 276 -11.99 -33.65 26.85
N ALA A 277 -11.54 -33.23 28.03
CA ALA A 277 -11.13 -34.16 29.07
C ALA A 277 -12.14 -34.02 30.23
N PRO A 278 -12.31 -34.99 31.14
CA PRO A 278 -11.81 -36.37 31.18
C PRO A 278 -12.96 -37.40 31.41
N ASP A 279 -12.70 -38.70 31.27
CA ASP A 279 -12.97 -39.61 32.41
C ASP A 279 -12.36 -41.00 32.23
N ASP A 280 -11.96 -41.51 33.38
CA ASP A 280 -11.29 -42.76 33.69
C ASP A 280 -12.00 -44.03 33.22
N SER A 281 -11.21 -45.04 32.83
CA SER A 281 -11.37 -46.45 33.23
C SER A 281 -10.07 -47.23 33.06
#